data_AF-A0A6N6KHW3-F1
#
_entry.id   AF-A0A6N6KHW3-F1
#
_cell.length_a   1.000
_cell.length_b   1.000
_cell.length_c   1.000
_cell.angle_alpha   90.00
_cell.angle_beta   90.00
_cell.angle_gamma   90.00
#
_symmetry.space_group_name_H-M   'P 1'
#
loop_
_entity.id
_entity.type
_entity.pdbx_description
1 polymer ?
#
loop_
_entity_poly.entity_id
_entity_poly.type
_entity_poly.pdbx_seq_one_letter_code
_entity_poly.pdbx_strand_id
1 'polypeptide(L)'
;DTYNRLPEEIDITQDNNVEGLYKTFSFLHNIQKHFMQGTFKEGLALMPELDSFIESDEYNLDDHRVLVFYYLMACMYFGSGDNDNTIHYLNLIINQKNPDYREDIQCFARILNLIAHYELGNMRLVEYQVKSVYRFLSKMEDLHAVQKEIFRFLRKTPRIQKSETRDEFLRLKSQLVKLESDPFERRPFLYLDIISWLESKIENKAVGQVIREKFLANQSKAQNS
;
A
#
# COMPACT_ATOMS: atom_id res chain seq x y z
N ASP A 1 -44.69 -18.57 12.03
CA ASP A 1 -44.52 -17.18 11.58
C ASP A 1 -44.15 -16.22 12.71
N THR A 2 -42.92 -16.35 13.24
CA THR A 2 -42.36 -15.47 14.28
C THR A 2 -40.91 -15.08 13.97
N TYR A 3 -40.57 -14.97 12.69
CA TYR A 3 -39.28 -14.46 12.23
C TYR A 3 -39.54 -13.38 11.18
N ASN A 4 -39.82 -12.15 11.63
CA ASN A 4 -39.63 -10.87 10.93
C ASN A 4 -40.42 -9.76 11.64
N ARG A 5 -39.97 -9.38 12.83
CA ARG A 5 -40.21 -8.01 13.31
C ARG A 5 -38.83 -7.38 13.50
N LEU A 6 -38.51 -6.43 12.64
CA LEU A 6 -37.41 -5.51 12.92
C LEU A 6 -37.75 -4.77 14.22
N PRO A 7 -36.79 -4.61 15.14
CA PRO A 7 -37.03 -3.90 16.39
C PRO A 7 -37.48 -2.46 16.10
N GLU A 8 -38.48 -1.98 16.84
CA GLU A 8 -39.09 -0.65 16.64
C GLU A 8 -38.14 0.50 16.98
N GLU A 9 -37.10 0.24 17.78
CA GLU A 9 -36.00 1.16 18.05
C GLU A 9 -34.66 0.43 18.00
N ILE A 10 -33.72 0.94 17.21
CA ILE A 10 -32.31 0.50 17.19
C ILE A 10 -31.54 1.46 18.08
N ASP A 11 -31.05 0.97 19.23
CA ASP A 11 -30.14 1.73 20.08
C ASP A 11 -28.76 1.81 19.42
N ILE A 12 -28.55 2.87 18.66
CA ILE A 12 -27.30 3.23 17.99
C ILE A 12 -26.16 3.60 18.96
N THR A 13 -26.44 3.78 20.26
CA THR A 13 -25.42 4.24 21.23
C THR A 13 -24.60 3.10 21.85
N GLN A 14 -24.99 1.84 21.65
CA GLN A 14 -24.27 0.64 22.11
C GLN A 14 -24.06 -0.41 21.01
N ASP A 15 -24.06 0.02 19.74
CA ASP A 15 -23.82 -0.90 18.63
C ASP A 15 -22.31 -1.03 18.38
N ASN A 16 -21.73 -2.17 18.73
CA ASN A 16 -20.34 -2.53 18.43
C ASN A 16 -20.02 -2.33 16.93
N ASN A 17 -21.01 -2.42 16.03
CA ASN A 17 -20.80 -2.14 14.62
C ASN A 17 -20.53 -0.65 14.36
N VAL A 18 -21.23 0.26 15.05
CA VAL A 18 -21.02 1.71 14.94
C VAL A 18 -19.66 2.10 15.52
N GLU A 19 -19.29 1.53 16.68
CA GLU A 19 -17.96 1.74 17.26
C GLU A 19 -16.85 1.17 16.37
N GLY A 20 -17.01 -0.05 15.86
CA GLY A 20 -16.06 -0.68 14.95
C GLY A 20 -15.86 0.11 13.65
N LEU A 21 -16.95 0.65 13.07
CA LEU A 21 -16.88 1.57 11.94
C LEU A 21 -16.14 2.86 12.30
N TYR A 22 -16.46 3.47 13.44
CA TYR A 22 -15.79 4.67 13.92
C TYR A 22 -14.27 4.45 14.07
N LYS A 23 -13.86 3.36 14.73
CA LYS A 23 -12.44 2.98 14.89
C LYS A 23 -11.77 2.75 13.54
N THR A 24 -12.45 2.03 12.64
CA THR A 24 -11.96 1.80 11.27
C THR A 24 -11.65 3.12 10.57
N PHE A 25 -12.58 4.07 10.55
CA PHE A 25 -12.37 5.37 9.91
C PHE A 25 -11.32 6.22 10.63
N SER A 26 -11.26 6.15 11.96
CA SER A 26 -10.24 6.85 12.75
C SER A 26 -8.83 6.38 12.38
N PHE A 27 -8.59 5.07 12.36
CA PHE A 27 -7.29 4.50 11.94
C PHE A 27 -6.96 4.88 10.51
N LEU A 28 -7.89 4.72 9.57
CA LEU A 28 -7.68 5.09 8.17
C LEU A 28 -7.29 6.56 8.03
N HIS A 29 -7.99 7.46 8.72
CA HIS A 29 -7.70 8.89 8.65
C HIS A 29 -6.32 9.24 9.22
N ASN A 30 -5.97 8.69 10.38
CA ASN A 30 -4.68 8.96 11.03
C ASN A 30 -3.52 8.40 10.21
N ILE A 31 -3.65 7.19 9.68
CA ILE A 31 -2.65 6.59 8.78
C ILE A 31 -2.48 7.44 7.52
N GLN A 32 -3.58 7.83 6.88
CA GLN A 32 -3.53 8.67 5.68
C GLN A 32 -2.89 10.03 5.94
N LYS A 33 -3.13 10.62 7.11
CA LYS A 33 -2.43 11.83 7.53
C LYS A 33 -0.92 11.62 7.55
N HIS A 34 -0.43 10.53 8.14
CA HIS A 34 1.01 10.22 8.17
C HIS A 34 1.57 10.00 6.77
N PHE A 35 0.84 9.31 5.89
CA PHE A 35 1.23 9.09 4.49
C PHE A 35 1.36 10.41 3.73
N MET A 36 0.34 11.29 3.82
CA MET A 36 0.38 12.60 3.16
C MET A 36 1.52 13.49 3.68
N GLN A 37 1.85 13.38 4.97
CA GLN A 37 2.84 14.25 5.62
C GLN A 37 4.27 13.71 5.57
N GLY A 38 4.46 12.45 5.16
CA GLY A 38 5.73 11.74 5.20
C GLY A 38 6.22 11.43 6.62
N THR A 39 5.34 11.44 7.62
CA THR A 39 5.66 11.26 9.06
C THR A 39 5.49 9.80 9.48
N PHE A 40 6.12 8.89 8.73
CA PHE A 40 5.95 7.44 8.90
C PHE A 40 6.43 6.93 10.26
N LYS A 41 7.55 7.46 10.76
CA LYS A 41 8.10 7.05 12.06
C LYS A 41 7.17 7.40 13.21
N GLU A 42 6.55 8.58 13.16
CA GLU A 42 5.54 8.99 14.13
C GLU A 42 4.28 8.11 14.02
N GLY A 43 3.90 7.73 12.80
CA GLY A 43 2.74 6.87 12.56
C GLY A 43 2.88 5.44 13.11
N LEU A 44 4.11 4.98 13.36
CA LEU A 44 4.34 3.67 13.99
C LEU A 44 3.76 3.56 15.41
N ALA A 45 3.53 4.69 16.08
CA ALA A 45 2.87 4.70 17.39
C ALA A 45 1.44 4.14 17.36
N LEU A 46 0.80 4.12 16.19
CA LEU A 46 -0.55 3.59 16.00
C LEU A 46 -0.57 2.06 15.85
N MET A 47 0.57 1.42 15.52
CA MET A 47 0.59 0.01 15.12
C MET A 47 0.15 -0.95 16.24
N PRO A 48 0.58 -0.80 17.52
CA PRO A 48 0.16 -1.73 18.56
C PRO A 48 -1.35 -1.71 18.84
N GLU A 49 -1.97 -0.52 18.80
CA GLU A 49 -3.41 -0.37 18.98
C GLU A 49 -4.17 -0.92 17.77
N LEU A 50 -3.65 -0.69 16.56
CA LEU A 50 -4.23 -1.21 15.33
C LEU A 50 -4.16 -2.75 15.25
N ASP A 51 -3.03 -3.35 15.62
CA ASP A 51 -2.90 -4.82 15.71
C ASP A 51 -3.93 -5.38 16.68
N SER A 52 -4.06 -4.79 17.87
CA SER A 52 -5.06 -5.20 18.87
C SER A 52 -6.49 -5.05 18.35
N PHE A 53 -6.77 -4.01 17.57
CA PHE A 53 -8.08 -3.79 16.93
C PHE A 53 -8.39 -4.84 15.86
N ILE A 54 -7.38 -5.25 15.07
CA ILE A 54 -7.52 -6.26 14.02
C ILE A 54 -7.72 -7.66 14.62
N GLU A 55 -6.99 -7.99 15.68
CA GLU A 55 -7.05 -9.29 16.36
C GLU A 55 -8.30 -9.47 17.24
N SER A 56 -9.03 -8.38 17.51
CA SER A 56 -10.22 -8.42 18.33
C SER A 56 -11.44 -8.96 17.57
N ASP A 57 -12.09 -9.97 18.13
CA ASP A 57 -13.40 -10.47 17.67
C ASP A 57 -14.57 -9.52 18.02
N GLU A 58 -14.32 -8.45 18.79
CA GLU A 58 -15.35 -7.55 19.32
C GLU A 58 -16.15 -6.81 18.24
N TYR A 59 -15.47 -6.45 17.14
CA TYR A 59 -16.02 -5.59 16.08
C TYR A 59 -16.35 -6.33 14.78
N ASN A 60 -16.20 -7.66 14.75
CA ASN A 60 -16.48 -8.51 13.59
C ASN A 60 -15.93 -7.93 12.27
N LEU A 61 -14.65 -7.56 12.25
CA LEU A 61 -14.01 -7.02 11.05
C LEU A 61 -14.04 -8.07 9.93
N ASP A 62 -14.53 -7.69 8.76
CA ASP A 62 -14.49 -8.57 7.60
C ASP A 62 -13.04 -8.78 7.10
N ASP A 63 -12.78 -9.94 6.52
CA ASP A 63 -11.45 -10.34 6.02
C ASP A 63 -10.83 -9.29 5.08
N HIS A 64 -11.66 -8.64 4.25
CA HIS A 64 -11.16 -7.63 3.32
C HIS A 64 -10.62 -6.39 4.06
N ARG A 65 -11.30 -5.92 5.11
CA ARG A 65 -10.78 -4.83 5.96
C ARG A 65 -9.47 -5.19 6.63
N VAL A 66 -9.37 -6.41 7.14
CA VAL A 66 -8.13 -6.92 7.76
C VAL A 66 -6.97 -6.86 6.77
N LEU A 67 -7.17 -7.33 5.53
CA LEU A 67 -6.14 -7.27 4.48
C LEU A 67 -5.75 -5.83 4.12
N VAL A 68 -6.72 -4.91 4.06
CA VAL A 68 -6.46 -3.48 3.84
C VAL A 68 -5.59 -2.92 4.97
N PHE A 69 -5.89 -3.24 6.23
CA PHE A 69 -5.06 -2.78 7.35
C PHE A 69 -3.66 -3.37 7.32
N TYR A 70 -3.48 -4.67 7.06
CA TYR A 70 -2.14 -5.23 6.89
C TYR A 70 -1.36 -4.53 5.78
N TYR A 71 -2.01 -4.16 4.69
CA TYR A 71 -1.34 -3.42 3.61
C TYR A 71 -0.94 -2.01 4.05
N LEU A 72 -1.81 -1.31 4.79
CA LEU A 72 -1.53 -0.01 5.38
C LEU A 72 -0.36 -0.05 6.36
N MET A 73 -0.33 -1.05 7.23
CA MET A 73 0.76 -1.26 8.18
C MET A 73 2.07 -1.52 7.44
N ALA A 74 2.05 -2.39 6.42
CA ALA A 74 3.21 -2.64 5.58
C ALA A 74 3.75 -1.35 4.93
N CYS A 75 2.87 -0.49 4.39
CA CYS A 75 3.25 0.80 3.83
C CYS A 75 3.80 1.77 4.89
N MET A 76 3.26 1.76 6.11
CA MET A 76 3.77 2.57 7.23
C MET A 76 5.21 2.17 7.59
N TYR A 77 5.44 0.87 7.79
CA TYR A 77 6.78 0.33 8.03
C TYR A 77 7.73 0.63 6.87
N PHE A 78 7.28 0.49 5.62
CA PHE A 78 8.09 0.74 4.43
C PHE A 78 8.55 2.19 4.37
N GLY A 79 7.62 3.13 4.59
CA GLY A 79 7.92 4.55 4.61
C GLY A 79 8.88 4.97 5.73
N SER A 80 8.90 4.22 6.83
CA SER A 80 9.84 4.42 7.95
C SER A 80 11.24 3.85 7.69
N GLY A 81 11.38 2.95 6.71
CA GLY A 81 12.60 2.23 6.36
C GLY A 81 12.72 0.83 6.98
N ASP A 82 11.69 0.36 7.69
CA ASP A 82 11.65 -0.96 8.31
C ASP A 82 11.11 -2.01 7.32
N ASN A 83 11.99 -2.49 6.46
CA ASN A 83 11.62 -3.44 5.40
C ASN A 83 11.27 -4.84 5.94
N ASP A 84 11.79 -5.23 7.10
CA ASP A 84 11.51 -6.54 7.69
C ASP A 84 10.04 -6.62 8.14
N ASN A 85 9.56 -5.61 8.88
CA ASN A 85 8.14 -5.52 9.23
C ASN A 85 7.25 -5.30 8.01
N THR A 86 7.69 -4.54 7.01
CA THR A 86 6.98 -4.46 5.71
C THR A 86 6.75 -5.85 5.12
N ILE A 87 7.79 -6.68 5.02
CA ILE A 87 7.68 -8.03 4.47
C ILE A 87 6.77 -8.91 5.32
N HIS A 88 6.84 -8.78 6.65
CA HIS A 88 5.99 -9.52 7.58
C HIS A 88 4.49 -9.31 7.26
N TYR A 89 4.00 -8.08 7.28
CA TYR A 89 2.57 -7.80 7.04
C TYR A 89 2.16 -8.10 5.59
N LEU A 90 3.05 -7.94 4.62
CA LEU A 90 2.75 -8.32 3.23
C LEU A 90 2.58 -9.83 3.06
N ASN A 91 3.35 -10.63 3.80
CA ASN A 91 3.21 -12.08 3.78
C ASN A 91 1.88 -12.54 4.41
N LEU A 92 1.31 -11.78 5.36
CA LEU A 92 -0.04 -12.04 5.87
C LEU A 92 -1.11 -11.90 4.77
N ILE A 93 -0.87 -11.06 3.76
CA ILE A 93 -1.76 -10.91 2.61
C ILE A 93 -1.47 -11.97 1.54
N ILE A 94 -0.20 -12.11 1.16
CA ILE A 94 0.24 -12.95 0.02
C ILE A 94 -0.05 -14.43 0.24
N ASN A 95 -0.04 -14.90 1.49
CA ASN A 95 -0.19 -16.31 1.85
C ASN A 95 -1.62 -16.73 2.23
N GLN A 96 -2.62 -15.87 2.01
CA GLN A 96 -4.02 -16.20 2.26
C GLN A 96 -4.51 -17.36 1.38
N LYS A 97 -5.32 -18.25 1.97
CA LYS A 97 -5.80 -19.49 1.31
C LYS A 97 -6.91 -19.25 0.28
N ASN A 98 -7.69 -18.17 0.42
CA ASN A 98 -8.78 -17.78 -0.49
C ASN A 98 -8.43 -16.46 -1.21
N PRO A 99 -7.81 -16.53 -2.41
CA PRO A 99 -7.38 -15.35 -3.16
C PRO A 99 -8.51 -14.59 -3.89
N ASP A 100 -9.76 -15.06 -3.84
CA ASP A 100 -10.93 -14.44 -4.51
C ASP A 100 -11.28 -13.03 -3.98
N TYR A 101 -10.72 -12.63 -2.83
CA TYR A 101 -10.89 -11.28 -2.32
C TYR A 101 -9.91 -10.31 -3.01
N ARG A 102 -10.40 -9.70 -4.08
CA ARG A 102 -9.86 -8.51 -4.77
C ARG A 102 -8.41 -8.65 -5.21
N GLU A 103 -8.22 -9.11 -6.46
CA GLU A 103 -6.92 -9.28 -7.13
C GLU A 103 -5.98 -8.07 -6.99
N ASP A 104 -6.51 -6.86 -6.85
CA ASP A 104 -5.73 -5.63 -6.67
C ASP A 104 -4.88 -5.63 -5.40
N ILE A 105 -5.42 -6.00 -4.22
CA ILE A 105 -4.63 -5.93 -2.98
C ILE A 105 -3.49 -6.95 -3.01
N GLN A 106 -3.74 -8.13 -3.58
CA GLN A 106 -2.74 -9.16 -3.82
C GLN A 106 -1.66 -8.67 -4.78
N CYS A 107 -2.06 -8.02 -5.87
CA CYS A 107 -1.16 -7.41 -6.85
C CYS A 107 -0.23 -6.39 -6.17
N PHE A 108 -0.79 -5.41 -5.45
CA PHE A 108 -0.02 -4.38 -4.79
C PHE A 108 0.86 -4.92 -3.66
N ALA A 109 0.37 -5.86 -2.86
CA ALA A 109 1.15 -6.49 -1.81
C ALA A 109 2.38 -7.21 -2.37
N ARG A 110 2.23 -7.96 -3.48
CA ARG A 110 3.32 -8.64 -4.17
C ARG A 110 4.35 -7.67 -4.76
N ILE A 111 3.89 -6.56 -5.32
CA ILE A 111 4.77 -5.50 -5.85
C ILE A 111 5.57 -4.85 -4.71
N LEU A 112 4.93 -4.47 -3.61
CA LEU A 112 5.62 -3.87 -2.48
C LEU A 112 6.57 -4.86 -1.80
N ASN A 113 6.22 -6.14 -1.75
CA ASN A 113 7.07 -7.17 -1.16
C ASN A 113 8.37 -7.33 -1.96
N LEU A 114 8.24 -7.32 -3.30
CA LEU A 114 9.39 -7.30 -4.20
C LEU A 114 10.27 -6.07 -3.98
N ILE A 115 9.66 -4.88 -3.82
CA ILE A 115 10.39 -3.64 -3.55
C ILE A 115 11.10 -3.71 -2.18
N ALA A 116 10.44 -4.18 -1.13
CA ALA A 116 11.03 -4.31 0.20
C ALA A 116 12.23 -5.28 0.21
N HIS A 117 12.15 -6.39 -0.52
CA HIS A 117 13.30 -7.29 -0.70
C HIS A 117 14.43 -6.68 -1.51
N TYR A 118 14.11 -5.83 -2.50
CA TYR A 118 15.11 -5.04 -3.22
C TYR A 118 15.81 -4.05 -2.30
N GLU A 119 15.08 -3.36 -1.43
CA GLU A 119 15.64 -2.44 -0.42
C GLU A 119 16.58 -3.16 0.57
N LEU A 120 16.26 -4.38 0.97
CA LEU A 120 17.15 -5.21 1.81
C LEU A 120 18.40 -5.74 1.08
N GLY A 121 18.50 -5.57 -0.24
CA GLY A 121 19.60 -6.10 -1.03
C GLY A 121 19.53 -7.61 -1.30
N ASN A 122 18.35 -8.23 -1.14
CA ASN A 122 18.13 -9.66 -1.34
C ASN A 122 18.04 -10.03 -2.85
N MET A 123 19.06 -9.69 -3.63
CA MET A 123 19.01 -9.71 -5.10
C MET A 123 18.67 -11.07 -5.71
N ARG A 124 19.12 -12.18 -5.10
CA ARG A 124 18.75 -13.54 -5.55
C ARG A 124 17.26 -13.79 -5.38
N LEU A 125 16.70 -13.43 -4.22
CA LEU A 125 15.29 -13.60 -3.94
C LEU A 125 14.44 -12.69 -4.84
N VAL A 126 14.87 -11.45 -5.06
CA VAL A 126 14.25 -10.51 -5.98
C VAL A 126 14.14 -11.13 -7.38
N GLU A 127 15.20 -11.74 -7.92
CA GLU A 127 15.15 -12.37 -9.24
C GLU A 127 14.08 -13.48 -9.34
N TYR A 128 13.94 -14.31 -8.31
CA TYR A 128 12.89 -15.32 -8.25
C TYR A 128 11.50 -14.70 -8.09
N GLN A 129 11.36 -13.71 -7.21
CA GLN A 129 10.08 -13.06 -6.95
C GLN A 129 9.57 -12.30 -8.18
N VAL A 130 10.43 -11.63 -8.96
CA VAL A 130 10.04 -11.00 -10.23
C VAL A 130 9.28 -11.99 -11.13
N LYS A 131 9.78 -13.23 -11.28
CA LYS A 131 9.14 -14.27 -12.09
C LYS A 131 7.78 -14.67 -11.52
N SER A 132 7.65 -14.72 -10.19
CA SER A 132 6.39 -15.02 -9.50
C SER A 132 5.36 -13.91 -9.67
N VAL A 133 5.74 -12.65 -9.43
CA VAL A 133 4.88 -11.48 -9.58
C VAL A 133 4.43 -11.33 -11.04
N TYR A 134 5.37 -11.47 -11.99
CA TYR A 134 5.04 -11.45 -13.42
C TYR A 134 3.98 -12.52 -13.77
N ARG A 135 4.14 -13.75 -13.29
CA ARG A 135 3.18 -14.83 -13.54
C ARG A 135 1.80 -14.52 -12.95
N PHE A 136 1.76 -13.94 -11.75
CA PHE A 136 0.50 -13.53 -11.12
C PHE A 136 -0.21 -12.48 -11.98
N LEU A 137 0.49 -11.38 -12.31
CA LEU A 137 -0.04 -10.29 -13.13
C LEU A 137 -0.50 -10.77 -14.53
N SER A 138 0.21 -11.73 -15.12
CA SER A 138 -0.14 -12.25 -16.46
C SER A 138 -1.45 -13.04 -16.51
N LYS A 139 -2.00 -13.42 -15.36
CA LYS A 139 -3.28 -14.15 -15.24
C LYS A 139 -4.46 -13.25 -14.92
N MET A 140 -4.21 -11.99 -14.53
CA MET A 140 -5.27 -11.03 -14.24
C MET A 140 -5.93 -10.61 -15.55
N GLU A 141 -7.26 -10.68 -15.61
CA GLU A 141 -8.02 -10.34 -16.82
C GLU A 141 -7.97 -8.82 -17.10
N ASP A 142 -8.06 -8.01 -16.05
CA ASP A 142 -8.14 -6.55 -16.14
C ASP A 142 -7.02 -5.85 -15.35
N LEU A 143 -5.85 -5.68 -15.97
CA LEU A 143 -4.79 -4.85 -15.40
C LEU A 143 -5.10 -3.36 -15.58
N HIS A 144 -5.07 -2.61 -14.49
CA HIS A 144 -5.09 -1.14 -14.48
C HIS A 144 -3.84 -0.55 -15.17
N ALA A 145 -3.89 0.71 -15.61
CA ALA A 145 -2.79 1.30 -16.37
C ALA A 145 -1.47 1.31 -15.59
N VAL A 146 -1.52 1.61 -14.29
CA VAL A 146 -0.36 1.54 -13.39
C VAL A 146 0.22 0.13 -13.34
N GLN A 147 -0.63 -0.88 -13.16
CA GLN A 147 -0.22 -2.29 -13.10
C GLN A 147 0.40 -2.74 -14.44
N LYS A 148 -0.11 -2.26 -15.58
CA LYS A 148 0.46 -2.51 -16.92
C LYS A 148 1.87 -1.95 -17.05
N GLU A 149 2.14 -0.74 -16.56
CA GLU A 149 3.50 -0.18 -16.58
C GLU A 149 4.45 -0.98 -15.69
N ILE A 150 4.00 -1.36 -14.49
CA ILE A 150 4.79 -2.22 -13.58
C ILE A 150 5.06 -3.58 -14.22
N PHE A 151 4.06 -4.19 -14.85
CA PHE A 151 4.20 -5.46 -15.56
C PHE A 151 5.25 -5.37 -16.68
N ARG A 152 5.20 -4.30 -17.50
CA ARG A 152 6.20 -4.07 -18.56
C ARG A 152 7.61 -3.86 -17.99
N PHE A 153 7.73 -3.17 -16.86
CA PHE A 153 9.00 -3.01 -16.17
C PHE A 153 9.54 -4.36 -15.69
N LEU A 154 8.72 -5.15 -14.98
CA LEU A 154 9.10 -6.49 -14.48
C LEU A 154 9.51 -7.46 -15.59
N ARG A 155 8.86 -7.37 -16.75
CA ARG A 155 9.22 -8.17 -17.94
C ARG A 155 10.64 -7.89 -18.44
N LYS A 156 11.13 -6.65 -18.27
CA LYS A 156 12.47 -6.23 -18.71
C LYS A 156 13.54 -6.51 -17.67
N THR A 157 13.18 -6.58 -16.38
CA THR A 157 14.11 -6.71 -15.25
C THR A 157 15.21 -7.75 -15.43
N PRO A 158 14.96 -8.97 -15.95
CA PRO A 158 16.02 -9.97 -16.13
C PRO A 158 17.15 -9.54 -17.09
N ARG A 159 16.94 -8.51 -17.91
CA ARG A 159 17.91 -8.01 -18.91
C ARG A 159 18.55 -6.67 -18.51
N ILE A 160 18.14 -6.06 -17.41
CA ILE A 160 18.61 -4.74 -16.98
C ILE A 160 20.02 -4.89 -16.38
N GLN A 161 20.99 -4.17 -16.94
CA GLN A 161 22.32 -4.10 -16.32
C GLN A 161 22.29 -3.15 -15.11
N LYS A 162 23.16 -3.38 -14.12
CA LYS A 162 23.24 -2.54 -12.91
C LYS A 162 23.49 -1.06 -13.25
N SER A 163 24.24 -0.78 -14.31
CA SER A 163 24.49 0.58 -14.81
C SER A 163 23.26 1.25 -15.42
N GLU A 164 22.28 0.47 -15.88
CA GLU A 164 21.06 0.93 -16.56
C GLU A 164 19.86 1.06 -15.61
N THR A 165 19.96 0.53 -14.38
CA THR A 165 18.84 0.49 -13.42
C THR A 165 18.27 1.89 -13.16
N ARG A 166 19.14 2.90 -13.04
CA ARG A 166 18.71 4.28 -12.81
C ARG A 166 17.89 4.83 -13.97
N ASP A 167 18.27 4.52 -15.21
CA ASP A 167 17.56 4.98 -16.41
C ASP A 167 16.22 4.27 -16.56
N GLU A 168 16.13 3.00 -16.20
CA GLU A 168 14.86 2.27 -16.19
C GLU A 168 13.91 2.79 -15.10
N PHE A 169 14.43 3.19 -13.93
CA PHE A 169 13.62 3.88 -12.90
C PHE A 169 13.11 5.25 -13.39
N LEU A 170 13.93 6.03 -14.08
CA LEU A 170 13.50 7.30 -14.71
C LEU A 170 12.39 7.06 -15.73
N ARG A 171 12.53 6.03 -16.57
CA ARG A 171 11.52 5.65 -17.58
C ARG A 171 10.21 5.24 -16.92
N LEU A 172 10.26 4.37 -15.91
CA LEU A 172 9.07 3.95 -15.18
C LEU A 172 8.38 5.14 -14.51
N LYS A 173 9.14 5.98 -13.80
CA LYS A 173 8.63 7.22 -13.17
C LYS A 173 7.91 8.09 -14.19
N SER A 174 8.51 8.32 -15.36
CA SER A 174 7.91 9.14 -16.41
C SER A 174 6.57 8.60 -16.92
N GLN A 175 6.39 7.27 -16.99
CA GLN A 175 5.09 6.69 -17.36
C GLN A 175 4.08 6.84 -16.22
N LEU A 176 4.47 6.53 -14.98
CA LEU A 176 3.57 6.61 -13.82
C LEU A 176 3.06 8.03 -13.58
N VAL A 177 3.92 9.06 -13.71
CA VAL A 177 3.51 10.46 -13.55
C VAL A 177 2.46 10.89 -14.58
N LYS A 178 2.48 10.33 -15.80
CA LYS A 178 1.42 10.62 -16.80
C LYS A 178 0.07 10.08 -16.37
N LEU A 179 0.07 8.94 -15.68
CA LEU A 179 -1.14 8.27 -15.19
C LEU A 179 -1.72 8.95 -13.94
N GLU A 180 -0.90 9.69 -13.17
CA GLU A 180 -1.34 10.41 -11.96
C GLU A 180 -2.45 11.44 -12.24
N SER A 181 -2.44 12.04 -13.43
CA SER A 181 -3.45 13.02 -13.84
C SER A 181 -4.83 12.40 -14.17
N ASP A 182 -4.91 11.08 -14.37
CA ASP A 182 -6.12 10.37 -14.78
C ASP A 182 -7.02 10.09 -13.55
N PRO A 183 -8.24 10.69 -13.48
CA PRO A 183 -9.17 10.45 -12.38
C PRO A 183 -9.56 8.99 -12.15
N PHE A 184 -9.53 8.14 -13.19
CA PHE A 184 -9.86 6.72 -13.10
C PHE A 184 -8.71 5.89 -12.50
N GLU A 185 -7.47 6.34 -12.69
CA GLU A 185 -6.27 5.73 -12.09
C GLU A 185 -5.93 6.34 -10.72
N ARG A 186 -6.61 7.40 -10.26
CA ARG A 186 -6.38 8.01 -8.93
C ARG A 186 -6.58 7.04 -7.76
N ARG A 187 -7.47 6.04 -7.89
CA ARG A 187 -7.82 5.10 -6.81
C ARG A 187 -6.75 4.03 -6.50
N PRO A 188 -6.04 3.44 -7.48
CA PRO A 188 -4.94 2.50 -7.18
C PRO A 188 -3.72 3.12 -6.46
N PHE A 189 -3.61 4.45 -6.39
CA PHE A 189 -2.48 5.14 -5.72
C PHE A 189 -2.61 5.29 -4.20
N LEU A 190 -3.67 4.79 -3.56
CA LEU A 190 -4.05 5.29 -2.23
C LEU A 190 -3.07 4.97 -1.09
N TYR A 191 -2.07 4.09 -1.27
CA TYR A 191 -1.26 3.62 -0.13
C TYR A 191 0.24 3.42 -0.37
N LEU A 192 0.71 3.24 -1.61
CA LEU A 192 2.15 3.22 -1.90
C LEU A 192 2.46 4.24 -2.99
N ASP A 193 3.10 5.33 -2.58
CA ASP A 193 3.62 6.33 -3.52
C ASP A 193 4.88 5.78 -4.21
N ILE A 194 4.67 4.90 -5.19
CA ILE A 194 5.74 4.30 -6.02
C ILE A 194 6.54 5.39 -6.71
N ILE A 195 5.91 6.52 -7.08
CA ILE A 195 6.60 7.66 -7.69
C ILE A 195 7.61 8.26 -6.70
N SER A 196 7.22 8.50 -5.45
CA SER A 196 8.13 8.96 -4.39
C SER A 196 9.20 7.91 -4.06
N TRP A 197 8.89 6.62 -4.09
CA TRP A 197 9.93 5.59 -3.96
C TRP A 197 10.94 5.64 -5.11
N LEU A 198 10.50 5.74 -6.37
CA LEU A 198 11.39 5.87 -7.53
C LEU A 198 12.27 7.12 -7.41
N GLU A 199 11.70 8.25 -7.00
CA GLU A 199 12.45 9.47 -6.70
C GLU A 199 13.48 9.27 -5.61
N SER A 200 13.11 8.57 -4.53
CA SER A 200 14.04 8.24 -3.44
C SER A 200 15.26 7.46 -3.95
N LYS A 201 15.07 6.53 -4.89
CA LYS A 201 16.16 5.79 -5.53
C LYS A 201 16.98 6.66 -6.50
N ILE A 202 16.33 7.54 -7.24
CA ILE A 202 16.94 8.43 -8.24
C ILE A 202 17.80 9.52 -7.57
N GLU A 203 17.34 10.03 -6.42
CA GLU A 203 17.96 11.11 -5.63
C GLU A 203 18.82 10.60 -4.47
N ASN A 204 18.81 9.29 -4.22
CA ASN A 204 19.51 8.66 -3.09
C ASN A 204 19.09 9.24 -1.72
N LYS A 205 17.78 9.30 -1.49
CA LYS A 205 17.15 9.75 -0.24
C LYS A 205 16.24 8.66 0.33
N ALA A 206 15.84 8.80 1.59
CA ALA A 206 14.78 7.97 2.16
C ALA A 206 13.41 8.35 1.55
N VAL A 207 12.54 7.36 1.32
CA VAL A 207 11.21 7.59 0.73
C VAL A 207 10.36 8.53 1.59
N GLY A 208 10.38 8.37 2.92
CA GLY A 208 9.67 9.26 3.83
C GLY A 208 10.14 10.72 3.75
N GLN A 209 11.43 10.93 3.50
CA GLN A 209 11.99 12.27 3.30
C GLN A 209 11.47 12.91 2.01
N VAL A 210 11.42 12.17 0.89
CA VAL A 210 10.90 12.68 -0.38
C VAL A 210 9.43 13.11 -0.24
N ILE A 211 8.62 12.28 0.43
CA ILE A 211 7.20 12.59 0.67
C ILE A 211 7.05 13.83 1.58
N ARG A 212 7.87 13.93 2.63
CA ARG A 212 7.89 15.10 3.52
C ARG A 212 8.25 16.38 2.78
N GLU A 213 9.29 16.35 1.93
CA GLU A 213 9.73 17.48 1.12
C GLU A 213 8.62 17.96 0.18
N LYS A 214 7.94 17.04 -0.51
CA LYS A 214 6.77 17.36 -1.35
C LYS A 214 5.64 18.01 -0.58
N PHE A 215 5.29 17.44 0.59
CA PHE A 215 4.23 17.97 1.44
C PHE A 215 4.51 19.41 1.89
N LEU A 216 5.74 19.69 2.34
CA LEU A 216 6.16 21.03 2.76
C LEU A 216 6.14 22.02 1.58
N ALA A 217 6.64 21.61 0.41
CA ALA A 217 6.63 22.45 -0.78
C ALA A 217 5.20 22.82 -1.23
N ASN A 218 4.26 21.87 -1.15
CA ASN A 218 2.86 22.12 -1.50
C ASN A 218 2.16 23.06 -0.51
N GLN A 219 2.46 22.94 0.80
CA GLN A 219 1.96 23.87 1.80
C GLN A 219 2.46 25.30 1.57
N SER A 220 3.76 25.47 1.30
CA SER A 220 4.32 26.79 1.02
C SER A 220 3.69 27.44 -0.22
N LYS A 221 3.41 26.65 -1.27
CA LYS A 221 2.68 27.15 -2.46
C LYS A 221 1.25 27.60 -2.12
N ALA A 222 0.53 26.83 -1.31
CA ALA A 222 -0.83 27.16 -0.91
C ALA A 222 -0.90 28.39 0.01
N GLN A 223 0.13 28.64 0.83
CA GLN A 223 0.22 29.85 1.66
C GLN A 223 0.60 31.10 0.87
N ASN A 224 1.23 30.93 -0.30
CA ASN A 224 1.68 32.01 -1.18
C ASN A 224 0.76 32.27 -2.38
N SER A 225 -0.35 31.52 -2.51
CA SER A 225 -1.40 31.69 -3.53
C SER A 225 -2.64 32.34 -2.93
#